data_AF-A0A954IVW0-F1
#
_entry.id   AF-A0A954IVW0-F1
#
_cell.length_a   1.000
_cell.length_b   1.000
_cell.length_c   1.000
_cell.angle_alpha   90.00
_cell.angle_beta   90.00
_cell.angle_gamma   90.00
#
_symmetry.space_group_name_H-M   'P 1'
#
loop_
_entity.id
_entity.type
_entity.pdbx_description
1 polymer ?
#
loop_
_entity_poly.entity_id
_entity_poly.type
_entity_poly.pdbx_seq_one_letter_code
_entity_poly.pdbx_strand_id
1 'polypeptide(L)'
;MHALSKRLFDLSFGFVTAGCLVGLTRVSAQDDVVRALASHAIAIRVAPSAGDEFADLETLRDRLANVRCVAIGEALHGDGITMRAKIRLVRFLHERCGFDVLAFESGLWDCEAANRALHAGTNGLDAAHLGVFGCWTRSLQCHDLWSYLAERAKTDRPLEFCGFDCQPTGRASATFAKDFGRRVATITKLDEEDVVKRVTDIARAFDADAAAPKSDVVDKALRPIEKALGAAEKDDERAFLLQALVSMRGMVDVVRNREASSASKRFNPRDEAMADNLLWLLGDRYRERKVIVWAATMHVVRKADGIQSPSTANYRGFAPMGSIVAKKLGDDYFVIGFDCGGGSTAAFPWSARFRLSLPSSGSLSALASSAALGPSWIDLRRGVPSFLEKPLVARPLGHSEMRARWTRHLDAIVYLPSMRPSRPLDGEPMSTGDPVRDFERAWKSDVSRIEAGNVYAEKGAPAAAWEDWVDLHVPGREQLDDARDRFEAWTREQPEHPSLAWRVHEMRAAIADSLGDRPGAKAAFDEAVAAYPDKSFANPASMSGFQHVINRRAAWLLLHEGLDAAIESITTPLGSDARFDYFFAAPWKRLLDPASLRRFEGAILAALDARAETFPDDARSIAAQRRALRSGR
;
A
#
# COMPACT_ATOMS: atom_id res chain seq x y z
N MET A 1 -12.35 -11.38 -7.35
CA MET A 1 -11.29 -11.98 -6.52
C MET A 1 -10.63 -10.97 -5.56
N HIS A 2 -11.28 -9.81 -5.36
CA HIS A 2 -10.68 -8.57 -4.85
C HIS A 2 -11.32 -8.00 -3.57
N ALA A 3 -12.38 -8.59 -3.03
CA ALA A 3 -13.00 -8.07 -1.84
C ALA A 3 -13.44 -9.21 -0.91
N LEU A 4 -13.51 -8.88 0.38
CA LEU A 4 -14.03 -9.65 1.51
C LEU A 4 -13.31 -10.92 1.95
N SER A 5 -12.62 -10.77 3.09
CA SER A 5 -12.80 -11.71 4.20
C SER A 5 -12.40 -11.10 5.51
N LYS A 6 -13.35 -11.11 6.43
CA LYS A 6 -13.14 -10.92 7.86
C LYS A 6 -14.25 -11.69 8.59
N ARG A 7 -13.85 -12.64 9.46
CA ARG A 7 -14.52 -13.08 10.72
C ARG A 7 -15.74 -14.03 10.57
N LEU A 8 -15.93 -15.13 11.32
CA LEU A 8 -15.35 -15.69 12.57
C LEU A 8 -15.85 -17.17 12.74
N PHE A 9 -15.11 -18.03 13.47
CA PHE A 9 -15.56 -19.27 14.15
C PHE A 9 -16.40 -18.88 15.41
N ASP A 10 -17.36 -19.62 16.01
CA ASP A 10 -17.48 -21.07 16.24
C ASP A 10 -18.86 -21.47 16.86
N LEU A 11 -19.30 -22.73 16.71
CA LEU A 11 -20.15 -23.54 17.63
C LEU A 11 -20.46 -24.91 16.96
N SER A 12 -20.03 -26.06 17.48
CA SER A 12 -20.79 -26.86 18.47
C SER A 12 -20.01 -28.09 19.00
N PHE A 13 -20.42 -28.49 20.20
CA PHE A 13 -19.89 -29.46 21.17
C PHE A 13 -19.79 -30.97 20.78
N GLY A 14 -18.86 -31.67 21.47
CA GLY A 14 -18.88 -33.13 21.73
C GLY A 14 -17.68 -33.62 22.58
N PHE A 15 -17.94 -34.12 23.79
CA PHE A 15 -17.03 -34.56 24.90
C PHE A 15 -15.93 -35.58 24.50
N VAL A 16 -14.73 -35.65 25.14
CA VAL A 16 -14.43 -36.30 26.44
C VAL A 16 -13.15 -35.75 27.12
N THR A 17 -13.18 -35.80 28.45
CA THR A 17 -12.35 -35.24 29.54
C THR A 17 -10.86 -35.58 29.61
N ALA A 18 -10.02 -34.55 29.82
CA ALA A 18 -8.93 -34.43 30.84
C ALA A 18 -7.89 -33.36 30.43
N GLY A 19 -8.24 -32.07 30.56
CA GLY A 19 -7.30 -30.96 30.25
C GLY A 19 -7.79 -29.54 30.59
N CYS A 20 -8.89 -29.39 31.32
CA CYS A 20 -9.69 -28.15 31.29
C CYS A 20 -9.15 -26.94 32.07
N LEU A 21 -8.25 -27.07 33.05
CA LEU A 21 -7.83 -25.89 33.84
C LEU A 21 -6.83 -24.96 33.12
N VAL A 22 -5.99 -25.47 32.22
CA VAL A 22 -5.02 -24.66 31.46
C VAL A 22 -5.64 -24.07 30.18
N GLY A 23 -6.67 -24.71 29.65
CA GLY A 23 -7.42 -24.23 28.47
C GLY A 23 -8.37 -23.07 28.78
N LEU A 24 -9.13 -23.14 29.88
CA LEU A 24 -10.11 -22.11 30.26
C LEU A 24 -9.46 -20.75 30.57
N THR A 25 -8.29 -20.74 31.19
CA THR A 25 -7.55 -19.51 31.55
C THR A 25 -6.91 -18.83 30.33
N ARG A 26 -6.50 -19.59 29.30
CA ARG A 26 -5.93 -19.03 28.07
C ARG A 26 -6.99 -18.44 27.14
N VAL A 27 -8.16 -19.06 27.05
CA VAL A 27 -9.29 -18.53 26.26
C VAL A 27 -9.81 -17.23 26.89
N SER A 28 -10.00 -17.20 28.21
CA SER A 28 -10.49 -15.99 28.89
C SER A 28 -9.52 -14.80 28.78
N ALA A 29 -8.21 -15.04 28.87
CA ALA A 29 -7.20 -13.99 28.79
C ALA A 29 -7.07 -13.38 27.38
N GLN A 30 -7.24 -14.18 26.32
CA GLN A 30 -7.25 -13.66 24.95
C GLN A 30 -8.52 -12.85 24.68
N ASP A 31 -9.68 -13.30 25.17
CA ASP A 31 -10.94 -12.57 25.05
C ASP A 31 -10.90 -11.20 25.76
N ASP A 32 -10.25 -11.13 26.92
CA ASP A 32 -10.03 -9.86 27.64
C ASP A 32 -9.16 -8.90 26.85
N VAL A 33 -8.08 -9.38 26.22
CA VAL A 33 -7.21 -8.56 25.36
C VAL A 33 -7.96 -8.07 24.12
N VAL A 34 -8.77 -8.94 23.50
CA VAL A 34 -9.59 -8.59 22.33
C VAL A 34 -10.63 -7.53 22.68
N ARG A 35 -11.31 -7.66 23.83
CA ARG A 35 -12.24 -6.63 24.35
C ARG A 35 -11.52 -5.32 24.66
N ALA A 36 -10.37 -5.38 25.33
CA ALA A 36 -9.58 -4.19 25.66
C ALA A 36 -9.12 -3.45 24.40
N LEU A 37 -8.70 -4.17 23.35
CA LEU A 37 -8.36 -3.57 22.06
C LEU A 37 -9.59 -2.94 21.40
N ALA A 38 -10.74 -3.63 21.41
CA ALA A 38 -11.98 -3.12 20.82
C ALA A 38 -12.43 -1.80 21.46
N SER A 39 -12.34 -1.69 22.79
CA SER A 39 -12.71 -0.48 23.53
C SER A 39 -11.68 0.65 23.39
N HIS A 40 -10.42 0.33 23.08
CA HIS A 40 -9.35 1.32 22.94
C HIS A 40 -9.23 1.88 21.51
N ALA A 41 -9.57 1.08 20.50
CA ALA A 41 -9.48 1.47 19.10
C ALA A 41 -10.51 2.55 18.75
N ILE A 42 -10.07 3.59 18.05
CA ILE A 42 -10.95 4.64 17.53
C ILE A 42 -11.29 4.28 16.08
N ALA A 43 -12.56 4.05 15.78
CA ALA A 43 -12.99 3.76 14.42
C ALA A 43 -12.71 4.96 13.51
N ILE A 44 -12.08 4.71 12.36
CA ILE A 44 -11.82 5.73 11.34
C ILE A 44 -12.28 5.22 9.97
N ARG A 45 -12.31 6.13 9.00
CA ARG A 45 -12.59 5.83 7.59
C ARG A 45 -11.35 6.08 6.74
N VAL A 46 -11.26 5.36 5.63
CA VAL A 46 -10.16 5.48 4.65
C VAL A 46 -10.57 6.23 3.39
N ALA A 47 -11.85 6.52 3.23
CA ALA A 47 -12.42 7.28 2.13
C ALA A 47 -13.43 8.32 2.65
N PRO A 48 -13.75 9.34 1.83
CA PRO A 48 -14.78 10.31 2.15
C PRO A 48 -16.15 9.65 2.36
N SER A 49 -17.03 10.35 3.07
CA SER A 49 -18.45 9.97 3.22
C SER A 49 -19.35 11.12 2.82
N ALA A 50 -20.63 10.83 2.57
CA ALA A 50 -21.66 11.87 2.58
C ALA A 50 -21.66 12.61 3.93
N GLY A 51 -21.82 13.94 3.90
CA GLY A 51 -21.81 14.80 5.10
C GLY A 51 -20.42 15.35 5.49
N ASP A 52 -20.15 15.46 6.79
CA ASP A 52 -18.84 15.92 7.27
C ASP A 52 -17.77 14.84 7.03
N GLU A 53 -16.89 15.15 6.07
CA GLU A 53 -15.83 14.26 5.62
C GLU A 53 -14.94 13.80 6.78
N PHE A 54 -14.74 14.59 7.84
CA PHE A 54 -13.75 14.32 8.90
C PHE A 54 -14.33 13.98 10.27
N ALA A 55 -15.65 13.78 10.40
CA ALA A 55 -16.30 13.58 11.70
C ALA A 55 -15.67 12.46 12.56
N ASP A 56 -15.25 11.34 11.97
CA ASP A 56 -14.57 10.23 12.65
C ASP A 56 -13.13 10.56 13.10
N LEU A 57 -12.49 11.55 12.47
CA LEU A 57 -11.13 11.99 12.81
C LEU A 57 -11.11 13.14 13.83
N GLU A 58 -12.22 13.83 14.07
CA GLU A 58 -12.27 14.97 15.03
C GLU A 58 -11.82 14.56 16.44
N THR A 59 -12.07 13.32 16.85
CA THR A 59 -11.59 12.78 18.13
C THR A 59 -10.06 12.71 18.24
N LEU A 60 -9.34 12.79 17.11
CA LEU A 60 -7.88 12.84 17.05
C LEU A 60 -7.33 14.26 17.20
N ARG A 61 -8.15 15.30 17.05
CA ARG A 61 -7.69 16.70 17.08
C ARG A 61 -6.97 17.03 18.39
N ASP A 62 -7.55 16.66 19.52
CA ASP A 62 -6.97 16.90 20.85
C ASP A 62 -5.72 16.03 21.12
N ARG A 63 -5.56 14.93 20.38
CA ARG A 63 -4.36 14.08 20.44
C ARG A 63 -3.17 14.72 19.76
N LEU A 64 -3.44 15.53 18.74
CA LEU A 64 -2.45 16.15 17.86
C LEU A 64 -2.31 17.67 18.09
N ALA A 65 -3.08 18.24 19.01
CA ALA A 65 -3.12 19.68 19.28
C ALA A 65 -1.73 20.27 19.60
N ASN A 66 -0.96 19.60 20.45
CA ASN A 66 0.38 20.04 20.88
C ASN A 66 1.51 19.41 20.05
N VAL A 67 1.18 18.73 18.95
CA VAL A 67 2.18 18.15 18.05
C VAL A 67 2.56 19.17 16.99
N ARG A 68 3.86 19.31 16.75
CA ARG A 68 4.41 20.19 15.73
C ARG A 68 4.72 19.45 14.43
N CYS A 69 5.20 18.22 14.52
CA CYS A 69 5.59 17.41 13.39
C CYS A 69 4.88 16.05 13.46
N VAL A 70 3.99 15.77 12.50
CA VAL A 70 3.32 14.47 12.39
C VAL A 70 3.93 13.71 11.23
N ALA A 71 4.65 12.63 11.51
CA ALA A 71 5.16 11.71 10.51
C ALA A 71 4.18 10.56 10.25
N ILE A 72 3.75 10.45 9.00
CA ILE A 72 2.82 9.45 8.51
C ILE A 72 3.60 8.43 7.68
N GLY A 73 3.85 7.27 8.30
CA GLY A 73 4.55 6.14 7.71
C GLY A 73 3.72 5.38 6.67
N GLU A 74 4.34 4.40 6.02
CA GLU A 74 3.73 3.35 5.22
C GLU A 74 4.62 2.10 5.28
N ALA A 75 4.02 0.91 5.30
CA ALA A 75 4.79 -0.34 5.41
C ALA A 75 5.50 -0.67 4.10
N LEU A 76 4.82 -0.55 2.96
CA LEU A 76 5.40 -0.62 1.61
C LEU A 76 4.85 0.50 0.72
N HIS A 77 5.64 0.94 -0.25
CA HIS A 77 5.23 1.97 -1.20
C HIS A 77 4.10 1.52 -2.15
N GLY A 78 3.87 0.20 -2.28
CA GLY A 78 2.75 -0.34 -3.04
C GLY A 78 1.45 -0.48 -2.24
N ASP A 79 1.36 0.03 -1.01
CA ASP A 79 0.16 -0.04 -0.17
C ASP A 79 -0.90 1.01 -0.57
N GLY A 80 -1.72 0.70 -1.59
CA GLY A 80 -2.69 1.65 -2.16
C GLY A 80 -3.72 2.18 -1.16
N ILE A 81 -4.28 1.32 -0.31
CA ILE A 81 -5.25 1.77 0.71
C ILE A 81 -4.59 2.60 1.83
N THR A 82 -3.32 2.33 2.13
CA THR A 82 -2.53 3.19 3.03
C THR A 82 -2.41 4.58 2.42
N MET A 83 -2.10 4.71 1.12
CA MET A 83 -2.03 6.02 0.47
C MET A 83 -3.32 6.82 0.63
N ARG A 84 -4.49 6.19 0.45
CA ARG A 84 -5.78 6.88 0.67
C ARG A 84 -5.97 7.35 2.11
N ALA A 85 -5.66 6.49 3.07
CA ALA A 85 -5.71 6.85 4.48
C ALA A 85 -4.77 8.01 4.81
N LYS A 86 -3.54 8.00 4.26
CA LYS A 86 -2.57 9.09 4.41
C LYS A 86 -3.09 10.40 3.84
N ILE A 87 -3.67 10.39 2.63
CA ILE A 87 -4.22 11.60 1.99
C ILE A 87 -5.36 12.18 2.80
N ARG A 88 -6.27 11.34 3.28
CA ARG A 88 -7.37 11.78 4.13
C ARG A 88 -6.86 12.38 5.45
N LEU A 89 -5.85 11.77 6.06
CA LEU A 89 -5.18 12.33 7.25
C LEU A 89 -4.48 13.67 6.94
N VAL A 90 -3.78 13.80 5.81
CA VAL A 90 -3.16 15.05 5.37
C VAL A 90 -4.20 16.16 5.26
N ARG A 91 -5.33 15.89 4.60
CA ARG A 91 -6.42 16.86 4.44
C ARG A 91 -7.04 17.23 5.79
N PHE A 92 -7.28 16.26 6.68
CA PHE A 92 -7.76 16.54 8.04
C PHE A 92 -6.76 17.39 8.86
N LEU A 93 -5.48 17.05 8.83
CA LEU A 93 -4.44 17.78 9.54
C LEU A 93 -4.34 19.22 9.05
N HIS A 94 -4.42 19.41 7.74
CA HIS A 94 -4.43 20.74 7.14
C HIS A 94 -5.72 21.49 7.48
N GLU A 95 -6.89 20.96 7.17
CA GLU A 95 -8.16 21.70 7.27
C GLU A 95 -8.61 21.92 8.71
N ARG A 96 -8.30 21.01 9.63
CA ARG A 96 -8.83 21.01 11.01
C ARG A 96 -7.77 21.18 12.10
N CYS A 97 -6.50 20.85 11.85
CA CYS A 97 -5.49 20.76 12.92
C CYS A 97 -4.36 21.81 12.84
N GLY A 98 -4.37 22.71 11.85
CA GLY A 98 -3.38 23.78 11.74
C GLY A 98 -2.07 23.39 11.05
N PHE A 99 -2.03 22.27 10.32
CA PHE A 99 -0.81 21.81 9.62
C PHE A 99 -0.74 22.37 8.22
N ASP A 100 0.22 23.26 7.93
CA ASP A 100 0.24 23.98 6.66
C ASP A 100 1.48 23.65 5.80
N VAL A 101 2.25 22.63 6.19
CA VAL A 101 3.42 22.15 5.41
C VAL A 101 3.35 20.63 5.26
N LEU A 102 3.54 20.14 4.04
CA LEU A 102 3.67 18.72 3.71
C LEU A 102 5.08 18.46 3.15
N ALA A 103 5.90 17.79 3.96
CA ALA A 103 7.26 17.40 3.63
C ALA A 103 7.30 15.94 3.17
N PHE A 104 7.84 15.68 1.98
CA PHE A 104 7.93 14.34 1.41
C PHE A 104 9.33 13.72 1.54
N GLU A 105 9.37 12.40 1.67
CA GLU A 105 10.55 11.56 1.41
C GLU A 105 10.87 11.62 -0.09
N SER A 106 11.26 12.80 -0.56
CA SER A 106 11.64 13.12 -1.93
C SER A 106 12.61 14.30 -1.90
N GLY A 107 13.35 14.48 -3.00
CA GLY A 107 14.50 15.36 -3.10
C GLY A 107 14.21 16.78 -2.63
N LEU A 108 15.06 17.30 -1.74
CA LEU A 108 14.99 18.68 -1.23
C LEU A 108 14.93 19.70 -2.38
N TRP A 109 15.80 19.52 -3.38
CA TRP A 109 15.84 20.41 -4.54
C TRP A 109 14.63 20.26 -5.44
N ASP A 110 14.31 19.01 -5.79
CA ASP A 110 13.23 18.68 -6.71
C ASP A 110 11.89 19.20 -6.18
N CYS A 111 11.64 19.02 -4.89
CA CYS A 111 10.38 19.43 -4.28
C CYS A 111 10.26 20.95 -4.14
N GLU A 112 11.36 21.70 -4.01
CA GLU A 112 11.33 23.17 -4.08
C GLU A 112 10.87 23.64 -5.48
N ALA A 113 11.39 23.02 -6.54
CA ALA A 113 10.98 23.35 -7.91
C ALA A 113 9.50 23.03 -8.15
N ALA A 114 9.04 21.89 -7.66
CA ALA A 114 7.65 21.49 -7.68
C ALA A 114 6.72 22.46 -6.91
N ASN A 115 7.11 22.91 -5.70
CA ASN A 115 6.32 23.88 -4.94
C ASN A 115 6.20 25.23 -5.67
N ARG A 116 7.32 25.72 -6.25
CA ARG A 116 7.31 26.95 -7.07
C ARG A 116 6.41 26.79 -8.30
N ALA A 117 6.46 25.66 -8.97
CA ALA A 117 5.61 25.39 -10.13
C ALA A 117 4.12 25.35 -9.76
N LEU A 118 3.79 24.75 -8.61
CA LEU A 118 2.43 24.70 -8.07
C LEU A 118 1.87 26.10 -7.81
N HIS A 119 2.64 26.96 -7.12
CA HIS A 119 2.29 28.37 -6.88
C HIS A 119 2.23 29.20 -8.16
N ALA A 120 2.98 28.84 -9.19
CA ALA A 120 2.89 29.43 -10.52
C ALA A 120 1.67 28.95 -11.34
N GLY A 121 0.81 28.11 -10.76
CA GLY A 121 -0.43 27.63 -11.39
C GLY A 121 -0.28 26.39 -12.25
N THR A 122 0.86 25.69 -12.18
CA THR A 122 1.06 24.40 -12.86
C THR A 122 0.06 23.37 -12.33
N ASN A 123 -0.40 22.46 -13.21
CA ASN A 123 -1.21 21.32 -12.77
C ASN A 123 -0.51 20.55 -11.64
N GLY A 124 -1.27 20.10 -10.64
CA GLY A 124 -0.71 19.46 -9.45
C GLY A 124 0.13 18.22 -9.73
N LEU A 125 -0.29 17.37 -10.67
CA LEU A 125 0.46 16.16 -11.02
C LEU A 125 1.74 16.49 -11.79
N ASP A 126 1.69 17.47 -12.71
CA ASP A 126 2.87 17.94 -13.43
C ASP A 126 3.89 18.60 -12.49
N ALA A 127 3.42 19.39 -11.54
CA ALA A 127 4.24 19.94 -10.47
C ALA A 127 4.85 18.81 -9.63
N ALA A 128 4.06 17.82 -9.22
CA ALA A 128 4.56 16.68 -8.46
C ALA A 128 5.61 15.87 -9.24
N HIS A 129 5.50 15.71 -10.57
CA HIS A 129 6.52 15.07 -11.40
C HIS A 129 7.87 15.80 -11.44
N LEU A 130 7.91 17.10 -11.13
CA LEU A 130 9.16 17.82 -10.95
C LEU A 130 9.88 17.40 -9.66
N GLY A 131 9.13 16.95 -8.65
CA GLY A 131 9.54 16.84 -7.25
C GLY A 131 9.59 15.44 -6.68
N VAL A 132 8.45 14.76 -6.71
CA VAL A 132 8.13 13.59 -5.89
C VAL A 132 8.51 12.28 -6.60
N PHE A 133 8.99 11.29 -5.83
CA PHE A 133 9.28 9.96 -6.37
C PHE A 133 8.12 9.36 -7.19
N GLY A 134 8.50 8.62 -8.24
CA GLY A 134 7.59 7.91 -9.12
C GLY A 134 6.70 6.86 -8.45
N CYS A 135 7.02 6.41 -7.23
CA CYS A 135 6.14 5.51 -6.48
C CYS A 135 4.83 6.19 -6.05
N TRP A 136 4.84 7.50 -5.73
CA TRP A 136 3.62 8.21 -5.37
C TRP A 136 3.01 8.96 -6.56
N THR A 137 3.80 9.65 -7.40
CA THR A 137 3.24 10.45 -8.51
C THR A 137 2.46 9.62 -9.51
N ARG A 138 2.93 8.40 -9.79
CA ARG A 138 2.29 7.48 -10.73
C ARG A 138 1.23 6.59 -10.06
N SER A 139 1.04 6.68 -8.74
CA SER A 139 0.00 5.94 -8.02
C SER A 139 -1.36 6.58 -8.27
N LEU A 140 -2.31 5.82 -8.80
CA LEU A 140 -3.70 6.28 -8.96
C LEU A 140 -4.31 6.70 -7.62
N GLN A 141 -3.97 6.02 -6.53
CA GLN A 141 -4.47 6.37 -5.19
C GLN A 141 -3.92 7.69 -4.67
N CYS A 142 -2.77 8.18 -5.19
CA CYS A 142 -2.21 9.47 -4.83
C CYS A 142 -2.75 10.64 -5.66
N HIS A 143 -3.54 10.37 -6.71
CA HIS A 143 -4.00 11.40 -7.64
C HIS A 143 -4.75 12.55 -6.97
N ASP A 144 -5.63 12.23 -6.00
CA ASP A 144 -6.44 13.22 -5.29
C ASP A 144 -5.57 14.20 -4.48
N LEU A 145 -4.39 13.77 -4.02
CA LEU A 145 -3.46 14.63 -3.30
C LEU A 145 -2.90 15.75 -4.19
N TRP A 146 -2.57 15.42 -5.44
CA TRP A 146 -2.00 16.39 -6.38
C TRP A 146 -3.02 17.46 -6.74
N SER A 147 -4.27 17.04 -6.97
CA SER A 147 -5.39 17.96 -7.20
C SER A 147 -5.60 18.86 -5.98
N TYR A 148 -5.62 18.28 -4.78
CA TYR A 148 -5.76 19.01 -3.53
C TYR A 148 -4.67 20.06 -3.33
N LEU A 149 -3.40 19.72 -3.55
CA LEU A 149 -2.28 20.67 -3.42
C LEU A 149 -2.44 21.85 -4.40
N ALA A 150 -2.80 21.59 -5.66
CA ALA A 150 -2.98 22.63 -6.66
C ALA A 150 -4.18 23.55 -6.38
N GLU A 151 -5.25 23.00 -5.80
CA GLU A 151 -6.40 23.80 -5.34
C GLU A 151 -6.03 24.68 -4.15
N ARG A 152 -5.35 24.12 -3.15
CA ARG A 152 -4.96 24.86 -1.92
C ARG A 152 -3.92 25.93 -2.18
N ALA A 153 -3.00 25.72 -3.13
CA ALA A 153 -2.01 26.73 -3.54
C ALA A 153 -2.63 28.06 -4.01
N LYS A 154 -3.91 28.06 -4.41
CA LYS A 154 -4.64 29.26 -4.87
C LYS A 154 -5.42 29.96 -3.76
N THR A 155 -5.35 29.47 -2.53
CA THR A 155 -6.10 30.00 -1.39
C THR A 155 -5.20 30.75 -0.42
N ASP A 156 -5.78 31.53 0.49
CA ASP A 156 -5.03 32.24 1.54
C ASP A 156 -4.36 31.31 2.55
N ARG A 157 -4.67 30.00 2.51
CA ARG A 157 -4.09 28.98 3.36
C ARG A 157 -3.57 27.81 2.52
N PRO A 158 -2.44 28.00 1.81
CA PRO A 158 -1.83 26.94 1.04
C PRO A 158 -1.25 25.85 1.95
N LEU A 159 -1.31 24.60 1.47
CA LEU A 159 -0.50 23.52 2.01
C LEU A 159 0.85 23.57 1.29
N GLU A 160 1.84 24.20 1.92
CA GLU A 160 3.19 24.28 1.34
C GLU A 160 3.77 22.89 1.17
N PHE A 161 4.42 22.66 0.04
CA PHE A 161 5.00 21.37 -0.29
C PHE A 161 6.53 21.47 -0.30
N CYS A 162 7.22 20.49 0.31
CA CYS A 162 8.68 20.42 0.28
C CYS A 162 9.20 18.97 0.34
N GLY A 163 10.50 18.81 0.16
CA GLY A 163 11.18 17.52 0.21
C GLY A 163 12.31 17.55 1.23
N PHE A 164 12.65 16.40 1.79
CA PHE A 164 13.79 16.27 2.71
C PHE A 164 14.80 15.21 2.28
N ASP A 165 14.57 14.47 1.20
CA ASP A 165 15.53 13.49 0.69
C ASP A 165 16.74 14.18 0.05
N CYS A 166 17.91 13.55 0.17
CA CYS A 166 19.12 13.99 -0.50
C CYS A 166 19.22 13.48 -1.95
N GLN A 167 18.46 12.44 -2.28
CA GLN A 167 18.45 11.86 -3.62
C GLN A 167 17.76 12.79 -4.64
N PRO A 168 18.19 12.76 -5.90
CA PRO A 168 17.40 13.31 -7.00
C PRO A 168 16.18 12.40 -7.26
N THR A 169 14.97 12.95 -7.21
CA THR A 169 13.73 12.15 -7.23
C THR A 169 12.73 12.53 -8.31
N GLY A 170 12.86 13.74 -8.86
CA GLY A 170 11.95 14.29 -9.86
C GLY A 170 12.68 14.84 -11.08
N ARG A 171 11.90 15.33 -12.05
CA ARG A 171 12.46 15.85 -13.32
C ARG A 171 13.31 17.11 -13.15
N ALA A 172 13.14 17.87 -12.07
CA ALA A 172 13.89 19.10 -11.84
C ALA A 172 15.39 18.87 -11.60
N SER A 173 15.77 17.69 -11.10
CA SER A 173 17.16 17.29 -10.88
C SER A 173 17.97 17.24 -12.18
N ALA A 174 17.33 17.02 -13.33
CA ALA A 174 17.99 17.00 -14.63
C ALA A 174 18.66 18.33 -14.99
N THR A 175 18.16 19.45 -14.45
CA THR A 175 18.73 20.79 -14.65
C THR A 175 19.37 21.36 -13.38
N PHE A 176 19.54 20.55 -12.33
CA PHE A 176 20.02 20.96 -11.02
C PHE A 176 21.25 21.86 -11.08
N ALA A 177 22.34 21.42 -11.72
CA ALA A 177 23.60 22.16 -11.72
C ALA A 177 23.45 23.53 -12.39
N LYS A 178 22.73 23.59 -13.51
CA LYS A 178 22.46 24.83 -14.26
C LYS A 178 21.62 25.80 -13.43
N ASP A 179 20.50 25.32 -12.87
CA ASP A 179 19.59 26.14 -12.10
C ASP A 179 20.22 26.62 -10.78
N PHE A 180 20.99 25.76 -10.12
CA PHE A 180 21.77 26.11 -8.94
C PHE A 180 22.82 27.17 -9.26
N GLY A 181 23.59 26.98 -10.34
CA GLY A 181 24.61 27.95 -10.78
C GLY A 181 24.02 29.33 -11.03
N ARG A 182 22.95 29.42 -11.80
CA ARG A 182 22.22 30.69 -12.06
C ARG A 182 21.74 31.36 -10.77
N ARG A 183 21.13 30.60 -9.87
CA ARG A 183 20.59 31.12 -8.60
C ARG A 183 21.71 31.64 -7.69
N VAL A 184 22.82 30.92 -7.59
CA VAL A 184 24.02 31.37 -6.87
C VAL A 184 24.61 32.62 -7.50
N ALA A 185 24.75 32.68 -8.82
CA ALA A 185 25.29 33.85 -9.53
C ALA A 185 24.40 35.09 -9.36
N THR A 186 23.09 34.91 -9.20
CA THR A 186 22.14 36.00 -8.95
C THR A 186 22.34 36.66 -7.58
N ILE A 187 22.63 35.87 -6.54
CA ILE A 187 22.77 36.36 -5.16
C ILE A 187 24.23 36.57 -4.71
N THR A 188 25.19 36.18 -5.54
CA THR A 188 26.62 36.34 -5.28
C THR A 188 27.31 37.05 -6.45
N LYS A 189 28.65 37.13 -6.42
CA LYS A 189 29.47 37.63 -7.54
C LYS A 189 30.26 36.50 -8.23
N LEU A 190 29.87 35.24 -8.00
CA LEU A 190 30.51 34.10 -8.65
C LEU A 190 30.06 34.02 -10.11
N ASP A 191 30.99 33.57 -10.97
CA ASP A 191 30.68 33.25 -12.36
C ASP A 191 29.76 32.03 -12.43
N GLU A 192 28.67 32.14 -13.21
CA GLU A 192 27.66 31.09 -13.33
C GLU A 192 28.27 29.79 -13.89
N GLU A 193 29.06 29.87 -14.97
CA GLU A 193 29.62 28.70 -15.65
C GLU A 193 30.58 27.94 -14.72
N ASP A 194 31.39 28.66 -13.95
CA ASP A 194 32.28 28.08 -12.94
C ASP A 194 31.49 27.35 -11.84
N VAL A 195 30.38 27.92 -11.35
CA VAL A 195 29.53 27.26 -10.34
C VAL A 195 28.88 26.01 -10.94
N VAL A 196 28.30 26.11 -12.15
CA VAL A 196 27.68 24.99 -12.86
C VAL A 196 28.68 23.85 -13.04
N LYS A 197 29.91 24.14 -13.47
CA LYS A 197 30.96 23.14 -13.66
C LYS A 197 31.31 22.43 -12.35
N ARG A 198 31.59 23.18 -11.28
CA ARG A 198 31.92 22.63 -9.95
C ARG A 198 30.84 21.70 -9.42
N VAL A 199 29.58 22.12 -9.56
CA VAL A 199 28.43 21.34 -9.10
C VAL A 199 28.20 20.11 -9.96
N THR A 200 28.34 20.24 -11.29
CA THR A 200 28.21 19.11 -12.23
C THR A 200 29.24 18.01 -11.91
N ASP A 201 30.49 18.39 -11.62
CA ASP A 201 31.55 17.44 -11.30
C ASP A 201 31.24 16.61 -10.04
N ILE A 202 30.50 17.17 -9.07
CA ILE A 202 30.02 16.44 -7.89
C ILE A 202 28.74 15.64 -8.21
N ALA A 203 27.78 16.25 -8.91
CA ALA A 203 26.49 15.62 -9.21
C ALA A 203 26.61 14.36 -10.08
N ARG A 204 27.65 14.24 -10.91
CA ARG A 204 27.99 13.00 -11.64
C ARG A 204 28.14 11.79 -10.72
N ALA A 205 28.47 11.98 -9.45
CA ALA A 205 28.55 10.89 -8.48
C ALA A 205 27.19 10.25 -8.17
N PHE A 206 26.08 10.92 -8.51
CA PHE A 206 24.73 10.47 -8.18
C PHE A 206 24.19 9.43 -9.16
N ASP A 207 24.88 9.24 -10.30
CA ASP A 207 24.58 8.16 -11.23
C ASP A 207 24.82 6.80 -10.57
N ALA A 208 23.93 5.84 -10.85
CA ALA A 208 23.87 4.55 -10.15
C ALA A 208 25.20 3.77 -10.16
N ASP A 209 26.02 3.95 -11.20
CA ASP A 209 27.30 3.25 -11.39
C ASP A 209 28.53 4.10 -11.02
N ALA A 210 28.35 5.39 -10.75
CA ALA A 210 29.48 6.30 -10.49
C ALA A 210 30.12 6.05 -9.11
N ALA A 211 31.43 6.26 -9.00
CA ALA A 211 32.13 6.21 -7.72
C ALA A 211 31.96 7.54 -6.96
N ALA A 212 31.84 7.47 -5.63
CA ALA A 212 31.79 8.67 -4.81
C ALA A 212 33.13 9.43 -4.86
N PRO A 213 33.12 10.77 -5.04
CA PRO A 213 34.32 11.58 -4.92
C PRO A 213 34.86 11.54 -3.49
N LYS A 214 36.17 11.71 -3.36
CA LYS A 214 36.83 11.88 -2.06
C LYS A 214 36.36 13.18 -1.40
N SER A 215 36.28 13.19 -0.07
CA SER A 215 35.74 14.34 0.68
C SER A 215 36.51 15.65 0.43
N ASP A 216 37.83 15.59 0.26
CA ASP A 216 38.67 16.75 -0.06
C ASP A 216 38.35 17.36 -1.43
N VAL A 217 37.97 16.52 -2.41
CA VAL A 217 37.51 16.97 -3.74
C VAL A 217 36.17 17.70 -3.63
N VAL A 218 35.22 17.13 -2.87
CA VAL A 218 33.92 17.76 -2.61
C VAL A 218 34.12 19.10 -1.89
N ASP A 219 34.93 19.13 -0.84
CA ASP A 219 35.23 20.35 -0.09
C ASP A 219 35.88 21.42 -0.96
N LYS A 220 36.86 21.05 -1.78
CA LYS A 220 37.53 21.99 -2.69
C LYS A 220 36.57 22.56 -3.73
N ALA A 221 35.61 21.76 -4.19
CA ALA A 221 34.61 22.19 -5.16
C ALA A 221 33.58 23.15 -4.54
N LEU A 222 33.04 22.81 -3.36
CA LEU A 222 31.90 23.52 -2.76
C LEU A 222 32.29 24.70 -1.86
N ARG A 223 33.46 24.68 -1.20
CA ARG A 223 33.88 25.73 -0.24
C ARG A 223 33.85 27.16 -0.80
N PRO A 224 34.27 27.44 -2.06
CA PRO A 224 34.15 28.78 -2.62
C PRO A 224 32.70 29.27 -2.71
N ILE A 225 31.77 28.37 -3.06
CA ILE A 225 30.34 28.63 -3.16
C ILE A 225 29.78 28.89 -1.76
N GLU A 226 30.09 28.02 -0.79
CA GLU A 226 29.68 28.18 0.61
C GLU A 226 30.16 29.51 1.21
N LYS A 227 31.40 29.91 0.91
CA LYS A 227 31.96 31.19 1.37
C LYS A 227 31.23 32.38 0.76
N ALA A 228 30.96 32.34 -0.55
CA ALA A 228 30.27 33.42 -1.25
C ALA A 228 28.82 33.58 -0.76
N LEU A 229 28.09 32.45 -0.64
CA LEU A 229 26.77 32.41 -0.02
C LEU A 229 26.83 32.89 1.43
N GLY A 230 27.84 32.49 2.19
CA GLY A 230 28.07 32.90 3.57
C GLY A 230 28.11 34.42 3.76
N ALA A 231 28.68 35.14 2.78
CA ALA A 231 28.81 36.60 2.77
C ALA A 231 27.64 37.35 2.10
N ALA A 232 26.74 36.64 1.41
CA ALA A 232 25.54 37.22 0.80
C ALA A 232 24.51 37.65 1.87
N GLU A 233 23.56 38.49 1.47
CA GLU A 233 22.46 38.94 2.31
C GLU A 233 21.63 37.76 2.83
N LYS A 234 21.19 37.83 4.08
CA LYS A 234 20.43 36.76 4.71
C LYS A 234 18.98 36.80 4.26
N ASP A 235 18.64 35.90 3.35
CA ASP A 235 17.27 35.63 2.93
C ASP A 235 16.99 34.11 2.84
N ASP A 236 15.75 33.76 2.53
CA ASP A 236 15.29 32.37 2.40
C ASP A 236 15.97 31.65 1.24
N GLU A 237 16.26 32.37 0.15
CA GLU A 237 16.89 31.82 -1.06
C GLU A 237 18.32 31.38 -0.78
N ARG A 238 19.11 32.24 -0.12
CA ARG A 238 20.46 31.92 0.37
C ARG A 238 20.41 30.76 1.34
N ALA A 239 19.49 30.76 2.30
CA ALA A 239 19.37 29.68 3.28
C ALA A 239 19.10 28.33 2.60
N PHE A 240 18.20 28.31 1.61
CA PHE A 240 17.90 27.12 0.82
C PHE A 240 19.11 26.66 -0.01
N LEU A 241 19.83 27.56 -0.69
CA LEU A 241 21.00 27.21 -1.48
C LEU A 241 22.13 26.64 -0.63
N LEU A 242 22.33 27.15 0.59
CA LEU A 242 23.25 26.57 1.57
C LEU A 242 22.81 25.17 1.98
N GLN A 243 21.53 24.96 2.28
CA GLN A 243 21.03 23.63 2.62
C GLN A 243 21.13 22.65 1.44
N ALA A 244 20.94 23.11 0.20
CA ALA A 244 21.14 22.27 -0.99
C ALA A 244 22.58 21.74 -1.10
N LEU A 245 23.58 22.52 -0.69
CA LEU A 245 24.98 22.06 -0.61
C LEU A 245 25.18 21.03 0.51
N VAL A 246 24.54 21.20 1.67
CA VAL A 246 24.53 20.21 2.75
C VAL A 246 23.91 18.90 2.28
N SER A 247 22.73 18.98 1.65
CA SER A 247 22.02 17.83 1.09
C SER A 247 22.85 17.11 0.02
N MET A 248 23.57 17.85 -0.84
CA MET A 248 24.48 17.29 -1.83
C MET A 248 25.61 16.48 -1.19
N ARG A 249 26.20 16.97 -0.09
CA ARG A 249 27.22 16.24 0.67
C ARG A 249 26.65 14.95 1.26
N GLY A 250 25.45 15.01 1.83
CA GLY A 250 24.72 13.83 2.29
C GLY A 250 24.53 12.78 1.19
N MET A 251 24.16 13.21 -0.01
CA MET A 251 24.03 12.31 -1.17
C MET A 251 25.38 11.68 -1.58
N VAL A 252 26.49 12.43 -1.52
CA VAL A 252 27.82 11.85 -1.75
C VAL A 252 28.14 10.76 -0.71
N ASP A 253 27.76 10.97 0.56
CA ASP A 253 27.96 9.99 1.62
C ASP A 253 27.09 8.73 1.41
N VAL A 254 25.88 8.88 0.89
CA VAL A 254 25.04 7.74 0.44
C VAL A 254 25.76 6.93 -0.64
N VAL A 255 26.24 7.58 -1.70
CA VAL A 255 26.96 6.91 -2.79
C VAL A 255 28.21 6.20 -2.27
N ARG A 256 28.96 6.83 -1.35
CA ARG A 256 30.18 6.25 -0.77
C ARG A 256 29.92 4.95 -0.01
N ASN A 257 28.75 4.84 0.62
CA ASN A 257 28.42 3.71 1.49
C ASN A 257 27.44 2.71 0.86
N ARG A 258 27.05 2.88 -0.41
CA ARG A 258 26.04 2.02 -1.06
C ARG A 258 26.43 0.53 -1.11
N GLU A 259 27.72 0.24 -1.25
CA GLU A 259 28.27 -1.13 -1.27
C GLU A 259 28.70 -1.64 0.11
N ALA A 260 28.39 -0.92 1.20
CA ALA A 260 28.76 -1.36 2.54
C ALA A 260 28.11 -2.71 2.87
N SER A 261 28.87 -3.60 3.51
CA SER A 261 28.43 -4.96 3.87
C SER A 261 27.35 -4.98 4.96
N SER A 262 27.34 -3.99 5.84
CA SER A 262 26.31 -3.82 6.88
C SER A 262 25.16 -2.96 6.37
N ALA A 263 23.92 -3.43 6.55
CA ALA A 263 22.71 -2.67 6.24
C ALA A 263 22.70 -1.29 6.93
N SER A 264 23.06 -1.23 8.23
CA SER A 264 23.12 0.06 8.95
C SER A 264 24.09 1.06 8.33
N LYS A 265 25.29 0.61 7.92
CA LYS A 265 26.26 1.49 7.25
C LYS A 265 25.77 1.96 5.88
N ARG A 266 24.99 1.13 5.19
CA ARG A 266 24.44 1.44 3.87
C ARG A 266 23.31 2.47 3.93
N PHE A 267 22.41 2.33 4.90
CA PHE A 267 21.17 3.10 4.96
C PHE A 267 21.25 4.34 5.87
N ASN A 268 22.00 4.29 6.98
CA ASN A 268 22.08 5.42 7.92
C ASN A 268 22.52 6.74 7.27
N PRO A 269 23.48 6.79 6.31
CA PRO A 269 23.85 8.07 5.69
C PRO A 269 22.69 8.79 4.99
N ARG A 270 21.75 8.04 4.38
CA ARG A 270 20.57 8.64 3.74
C ARG A 270 19.62 9.20 4.81
N ASP A 271 19.36 8.43 5.85
CA ASP A 271 18.50 8.86 6.96
C ASP A 271 19.09 10.03 7.77
N GLU A 272 20.41 10.10 7.91
CA GLU A 272 21.12 11.24 8.50
C GLU A 272 20.96 12.50 7.63
N ALA A 273 21.19 12.41 6.33
CA ALA A 273 20.98 13.52 5.40
C ALA A 273 19.51 13.99 5.36
N MET A 274 18.56 13.04 5.41
CA MET A 274 17.13 13.34 5.52
C MET A 274 16.79 14.06 6.83
N ALA A 275 17.41 13.66 7.94
CA ALA A 275 17.19 14.29 9.24
C ALA A 275 17.75 15.72 9.26
N ASP A 276 18.93 15.95 8.70
CA ASP A 276 19.51 17.29 8.61
C ASP A 276 18.62 18.22 7.79
N ASN A 277 18.13 17.77 6.63
CA ASN A 277 17.20 18.53 5.80
C ASN A 277 15.88 18.81 6.52
N LEU A 278 15.26 17.81 7.15
CA LEU A 278 13.99 18.00 7.86
C LEU A 278 14.15 18.89 9.09
N LEU A 279 15.27 18.78 9.82
CA LEU A 279 15.55 19.65 10.97
C LEU A 279 15.85 21.09 10.55
N TRP A 280 16.48 21.32 9.40
CA TRP A 280 16.60 22.66 8.81
C TRP A 280 15.23 23.22 8.42
N LEU A 281 14.39 22.43 7.75
CA LEU A 281 13.02 22.84 7.41
C LEU A 281 12.23 23.22 8.67
N LEU A 282 12.31 22.42 9.73
CA LEU A 282 11.63 22.68 11.00
C LEU A 282 12.26 23.84 11.78
N GLY A 283 13.59 23.99 11.77
CA GLY A 283 14.30 24.97 12.59
C GLY A 283 14.38 26.36 11.97
N ASP A 284 14.44 26.45 10.65
CA ASP A 284 14.70 27.68 9.93
C ASP A 284 13.48 28.07 9.09
N ARG A 285 13.19 27.32 8.01
CA ARG A 285 12.19 27.73 7.02
C ARG A 285 10.75 27.74 7.54
N TYR A 286 10.41 26.77 8.38
CA TYR A 286 9.07 26.56 8.90
C TYR A 286 9.05 26.59 10.44
N ARG A 287 9.83 27.50 11.03
CA ARG A 287 10.06 27.61 12.49
C ARG A 287 8.79 27.72 13.34
N GLU A 288 7.70 28.22 12.82
CA GLU A 288 6.46 28.42 13.59
C GLU A 288 5.28 27.61 13.05
N ARG A 289 5.51 26.82 11.98
CA ARG A 289 4.46 26.08 11.30
C ARG A 289 4.47 24.62 11.73
N LYS A 290 3.28 24.01 11.70
CA LYS A 290 3.12 22.57 11.88
C LYS A 290 3.35 21.83 10.56
N VAL A 291 4.13 20.75 10.62
CA VAL A 291 4.62 20.01 9.46
C VAL A 291 4.10 18.57 9.47
N ILE A 292 3.63 18.12 8.32
CA ILE A 292 3.26 16.74 8.04
C ILE A 292 4.42 16.11 7.27
N VAL A 293 4.93 14.98 7.72
CA VAL A 293 6.00 14.23 7.07
C VAL A 293 5.42 12.98 6.41
N TRP A 294 5.60 12.84 5.11
CA TRP A 294 5.19 11.68 4.33
C TRP A 294 6.40 10.80 4.00
N ALA A 295 6.46 9.58 4.54
CA ALA A 295 7.58 8.67 4.30
C ALA A 295 7.19 7.19 4.51
N ALA A 296 8.09 6.27 4.17
CA ALA A 296 8.07 4.89 4.67
C ALA A 296 8.25 4.86 6.19
N THR A 297 7.56 3.92 6.87
CA THR A 297 7.62 3.80 8.33
C THR A 297 9.05 3.61 8.82
N MET A 298 9.87 2.87 8.07
CA MET A 298 11.26 2.60 8.43
C MET A 298 12.10 3.87 8.63
N HIS A 299 11.78 4.96 7.93
CA HIS A 299 12.50 6.24 8.03
C HIS A 299 11.99 7.08 9.20
N VAL A 300 10.73 6.91 9.64
CA VAL A 300 10.10 7.81 10.62
C VAL A 300 9.98 7.21 12.02
N VAL A 301 10.27 5.93 12.23
CA VAL A 301 10.22 5.33 13.58
C VAL A 301 11.10 6.11 14.58
N ARG A 302 10.56 6.37 15.77
CA ARG A 302 11.24 7.16 16.82
C ARG A 302 12.51 6.48 17.35
N LYS A 303 12.56 5.16 17.25
CA LYS A 303 13.68 4.32 17.67
C LYS A 303 13.63 3.02 16.90
N ALA A 304 14.72 2.60 16.29
CA ALA A 304 14.78 1.29 15.62
C ALA A 304 15.24 0.17 16.58
N ASP A 305 16.10 0.51 17.55
CA ASP A 305 16.63 -0.44 18.53
C ASP A 305 15.53 -1.11 19.36
N GLY A 306 15.51 -2.44 19.33
CA GLY A 306 14.54 -3.27 20.04
C GLY A 306 13.44 -3.86 19.15
N ILE A 307 13.40 -3.48 17.87
CA ILE A 307 12.56 -4.13 16.86
C ILE A 307 13.23 -5.43 16.42
N GLN A 308 12.59 -6.56 16.72
CA GLN A 308 13.06 -7.89 16.33
C GLN A 308 12.39 -8.30 15.02
N SER A 309 13.19 -8.52 13.97
CA SER A 309 12.72 -8.98 12.66
C SER A 309 13.14 -10.45 12.42
N PRO A 310 12.30 -11.28 11.78
CA PRO A 310 12.64 -12.64 11.38
C PRO A 310 13.57 -12.69 10.16
N SER A 311 13.73 -11.57 9.44
CA SER A 311 14.69 -11.46 8.34
C SER A 311 16.11 -11.20 8.85
N THR A 312 17.11 -11.45 8.00
CA THR A 312 18.52 -11.11 8.28
C THR A 312 18.76 -9.60 8.46
N ALA A 313 17.79 -8.75 8.09
CA ALA A 313 17.76 -7.33 8.40
C ALA A 313 17.25 -7.13 9.84
N ASN A 314 18.14 -7.31 10.82
CA ASN A 314 17.86 -6.77 12.15
C ASN A 314 18.06 -5.24 12.14
N TYR A 315 17.20 -4.51 12.86
CA TYR A 315 17.28 -3.05 12.96
C TYR A 315 18.37 -2.57 13.94
N ARG A 316 19.30 -3.46 14.31
CA ARG A 316 20.33 -3.16 15.30
C ARG A 316 21.35 -2.21 14.70
N GLY A 317 21.54 -1.05 15.35
CA GLY A 317 22.43 -0.01 14.84
C GLY A 317 21.88 0.76 13.65
N PHE A 318 20.62 0.52 13.27
CA PHE A 318 19.90 1.36 12.32
C PHE A 318 19.51 2.67 13.02
N ALA A 319 19.83 3.81 12.40
CA ALA A 319 19.55 5.14 12.93
C ALA A 319 18.65 5.88 11.93
N PRO A 320 17.33 5.60 11.93
CA PRO A 320 16.43 6.23 10.99
C PRO A 320 16.27 7.71 11.28
N MET A 321 15.86 8.47 10.27
CA MET A 321 15.64 9.91 10.35
C MET A 321 14.77 10.27 11.56
N GLY A 322 13.67 9.56 11.75
CA GLY A 322 12.74 9.74 12.87
C GLY A 322 13.39 9.57 14.25
N SER A 323 14.44 8.77 14.37
CA SER A 323 15.20 8.64 15.63
C SER A 323 16.08 9.86 15.93
N ILE A 324 16.56 10.55 14.90
CA ILE A 324 17.33 11.80 15.04
C ILE A 324 16.36 12.95 15.34
N VAL A 325 15.27 13.04 14.59
CA VAL A 325 14.22 14.06 14.76
C VAL A 325 13.56 13.94 16.14
N ALA A 326 13.21 12.73 16.58
CA ALA A 326 12.62 12.49 17.90
C ALA A 326 13.51 12.93 19.07
N LYS A 327 14.85 12.81 18.94
CA LYS A 327 15.79 13.30 19.96
C LYS A 327 15.74 14.83 20.09
N LYS A 328 15.45 15.54 19.01
CA LYS A 328 15.40 17.01 18.99
C LYS A 328 14.03 17.55 19.37
N LEU A 329 12.95 16.92 18.92
CA LEU A 329 11.57 17.40 19.12
C LEU A 329 10.87 16.76 20.32
N GLY A 330 11.33 15.61 20.81
CA GLY A 330 10.69 14.93 21.95
C GLY A 330 9.24 14.51 21.64
N ASP A 331 8.30 15.10 22.37
CA ASP A 331 6.86 14.82 22.26
C ASP A 331 6.18 15.59 21.12
N ASP A 332 6.82 16.66 20.62
CA ASP A 332 6.35 17.46 19.49
C ASP A 332 6.43 16.71 18.14
N TYR A 333 7.12 15.57 18.12
CA TYR A 333 7.21 14.65 16.98
C TYR A 333 6.33 13.43 17.21
N PHE A 334 5.29 13.25 16.37
CA PHE A 334 4.31 12.18 16.46
C PHE A 334 4.41 11.26 15.24
N VAL A 335 4.53 9.95 15.43
CA VAL A 335 4.74 8.95 14.38
C VAL A 335 3.56 8.00 14.27
N ILE A 336 2.97 7.94 13.08
CA ILE A 336 1.88 7.06 12.72
C ILE A 336 2.44 5.94 11.83
N GLY A 337 2.32 4.69 12.27
CA GLY A 337 2.56 3.51 11.44
C GLY A 337 1.27 2.89 10.93
N PHE A 338 1.36 1.93 10.02
CA PHE A 338 0.21 1.18 9.49
C PHE A 338 0.41 -0.31 9.71
N ASP A 339 -0.64 -1.03 10.08
CA ASP A 339 -0.66 -2.49 10.11
C ASP A 339 -1.94 -2.97 9.39
N CYS A 340 -1.97 -4.20 8.91
CA CYS A 340 -3.13 -4.72 8.21
C CYS A 340 -3.48 -6.17 8.56
N GLY A 341 -4.77 -6.51 8.40
CA GLY A 341 -5.30 -7.85 8.65
C GLY A 341 -4.96 -8.89 7.58
N GLY A 342 -4.49 -8.47 6.40
CA GLY A 342 -4.26 -9.33 5.23
C GLY A 342 -4.40 -8.53 3.94
N GLY A 343 -4.72 -9.20 2.83
CA GLY A 343 -4.95 -8.56 1.54
C GLY A 343 -3.78 -8.72 0.56
N SER A 344 -3.62 -7.78 -0.37
CA SER A 344 -2.55 -7.81 -1.38
C SER A 344 -1.86 -6.47 -1.47
N THR A 345 -0.58 -6.49 -1.81
CA THR A 345 0.25 -5.29 -2.00
C THR A 345 1.28 -5.53 -3.10
N ALA A 346 2.18 -4.57 -3.28
CA ALA A 346 3.38 -4.67 -4.08
C ALA A 346 4.53 -4.00 -3.31
N ALA A 347 5.78 -4.43 -3.51
CA ALA A 347 6.93 -3.83 -2.81
C ALA A 347 7.11 -2.37 -3.24
N PHE A 348 6.99 -2.15 -4.55
CA PHE A 348 6.77 -0.86 -5.18
C PHE A 348 5.50 -0.94 -6.02
N PRO A 349 4.80 0.19 -6.30
CA PRO A 349 3.52 0.20 -7.03
C PRO A 349 3.52 -0.53 -8.40
N TRP A 350 4.71 -0.80 -8.94
CA TRP A 350 4.97 -1.38 -10.27
C TRP A 350 5.61 -2.77 -10.22
N SER A 351 5.96 -3.23 -9.02
CA SER A 351 6.49 -4.57 -8.82
C SER A 351 5.38 -5.60 -8.86
N ALA A 352 5.74 -6.88 -9.04
CA ALA A 352 4.77 -7.96 -9.03
C ALA A 352 3.94 -7.92 -7.73
N ARG A 353 2.60 -7.86 -7.90
CA ARG A 353 1.67 -7.91 -6.79
C ARG A 353 1.80 -9.25 -6.07
N PHE A 354 1.73 -9.21 -4.75
CA PHE A 354 1.74 -10.41 -3.92
C PHE A 354 0.69 -10.29 -2.82
N ARG A 355 0.21 -11.44 -2.37
CA ARG A 355 -0.70 -11.54 -1.24
C ARG A 355 0.10 -11.50 0.04
N LEU A 356 -0.41 -10.78 1.03
CA LEU A 356 0.13 -10.80 2.38
C LEU A 356 -0.29 -12.09 3.05
N SER A 357 0.62 -12.70 3.80
CA SER A 357 0.30 -13.83 4.66
C SER A 357 -0.74 -13.42 5.70
N LEU A 358 -1.55 -14.40 6.15
CA LEU A 358 -2.43 -14.17 7.29
C LEU A 358 -1.59 -13.83 8.54
N PRO A 359 -2.05 -12.87 9.37
CA PRO A 359 -1.32 -12.50 10.58
C PRO A 359 -1.24 -13.68 11.55
N SER A 360 -0.06 -13.88 12.15
CA SER A 360 0.15 -14.89 13.19
C SER A 360 -0.76 -14.66 14.39
N SER A 361 -1.17 -15.76 15.03
CA SER A 361 -2.03 -15.72 16.22
C SER A 361 -1.39 -14.88 17.33
N GLY A 362 -2.20 -14.02 17.96
CA GLY A 362 -1.75 -13.10 19.01
C GLY A 362 -0.96 -11.88 18.53
N SER A 363 -0.74 -11.70 17.22
CA SER A 363 -0.25 -10.43 16.67
C SER A 363 -1.30 -9.32 16.81
N LEU A 364 -0.88 -8.05 16.72
CA LEU A 364 -1.77 -6.90 16.75
C LEU A 364 -2.87 -7.02 15.69
N SER A 365 -2.49 -7.37 14.47
CA SER A 365 -3.43 -7.57 13.35
C SER A 365 -4.34 -8.77 13.53
N ALA A 366 -3.89 -9.86 14.17
CA ALA A 366 -4.77 -10.97 14.53
C ALA A 366 -5.78 -10.56 15.61
N LEU A 367 -5.34 -9.88 16.67
CA LEU A 367 -6.23 -9.36 17.73
C LEU A 367 -7.25 -8.36 17.18
N ALA A 368 -6.79 -7.44 16.32
CA ALA A 368 -7.63 -6.48 15.60
C ALA A 368 -8.54 -7.16 14.57
N SER A 369 -8.22 -8.38 14.13
CA SER A 369 -9.08 -9.29 13.34
C SER A 369 -9.95 -10.22 14.18
N SER A 370 -9.76 -10.32 15.49
CA SER A 370 -10.67 -10.97 16.46
C SER A 370 -11.67 -9.97 17.07
N ALA A 371 -11.32 -8.69 17.19
CA ALA A 371 -12.09 -7.61 17.85
C ALA A 371 -13.19 -6.84 17.04
N ALA A 372 -13.90 -7.46 16.10
CA ALA A 372 -14.65 -6.86 14.97
C ALA A 372 -14.06 -5.66 14.15
N LEU A 373 -12.90 -5.09 14.50
CA LEU A 373 -12.46 -3.76 14.04
C LEU A 373 -12.55 -3.52 12.53
N GLY A 374 -13.09 -2.36 12.12
CA GLY A 374 -12.89 -1.79 10.79
C GLY A 374 -11.54 -1.09 10.68
N PRO A 375 -11.34 -0.19 9.71
CA PRO A 375 -10.22 0.74 9.75
C PRO A 375 -10.24 1.49 11.09
N SER A 376 -9.13 1.47 11.81
CA SER A 376 -9.10 1.96 13.19
C SER A 376 -7.77 2.62 13.52
N TRP A 377 -7.82 3.68 14.31
CA TRP A 377 -6.68 4.28 14.97
C TRP A 377 -6.44 3.61 16.32
N ILE A 378 -5.25 3.05 16.50
CA ILE A 378 -4.80 2.44 17.76
C ILE A 378 -3.78 3.39 18.39
N ASP A 379 -4.18 4.07 19.46
CA ASP A 379 -3.33 5.03 20.17
C ASP A 379 -2.27 4.30 21.02
N LEU A 380 -1.00 4.70 20.90
CA LEU A 380 0.11 4.13 21.64
C LEU A 380 0.74 5.11 22.65
N ARG A 381 0.13 6.29 22.85
CA ARG A 381 0.55 7.31 23.81
C ARG A 381 -0.39 7.47 25.00
N ARG A 382 -1.70 7.53 24.78
CA ARG A 382 -2.69 7.91 25.81
C ARG A 382 -3.57 6.73 26.19
N GLY A 383 -3.67 6.45 27.49
CA GLY A 383 -4.58 5.42 28.02
C GLY A 383 -4.26 4.00 27.52
N VAL A 384 -2.99 3.73 27.23
CA VAL A 384 -2.56 2.50 26.55
C VAL A 384 -2.86 1.26 27.42
N PRO A 385 -3.65 0.29 26.93
CA PRO A 385 -3.86 -0.97 27.62
C PRO A 385 -2.55 -1.71 27.87
N SER A 386 -2.42 -2.32 29.05
CA SER A 386 -1.19 -2.99 29.52
C SER A 386 -0.58 -4.02 28.56
N PHE A 387 -1.38 -4.63 27.67
CA PHE A 387 -0.90 -5.61 26.70
C PHE A 387 -0.14 -4.94 25.53
N LEU A 388 -0.51 -3.71 25.14
CA LEU A 388 0.19 -2.91 24.14
C LEU A 388 1.51 -2.33 24.68
N GLU A 389 1.64 -2.22 26.00
CA GLU A 389 2.90 -1.85 26.66
C GLU A 389 3.92 -2.99 26.69
N LYS A 390 3.55 -4.21 26.33
CA LYS A 390 4.44 -5.37 26.27
C LYS A 390 4.89 -5.63 24.82
N PRO A 391 5.99 -6.38 24.61
CA PRO A 391 6.38 -6.75 23.26
C PRO A 391 5.30 -7.57 22.55
N LEU A 392 4.86 -7.09 21.38
CA LEU A 392 3.78 -7.65 20.58
C LEU A 392 4.24 -7.78 19.11
N VAL A 393 3.72 -8.78 18.40
CA VAL A 393 3.98 -8.91 16.96
C VAL A 393 3.09 -7.94 16.18
N ALA A 394 3.67 -7.14 15.29
CA ALA A 394 2.94 -6.28 14.35
C ALA A 394 3.74 -6.18 13.04
N ARG A 395 3.14 -5.62 11.98
CA ARG A 395 3.77 -5.55 10.64
C ARG A 395 3.99 -4.13 10.07
N PRO A 396 4.42 -3.12 10.85
CA PRO A 396 4.44 -1.74 10.36
C PRO A 396 5.58 -1.38 9.40
N LEU A 397 6.56 -2.26 9.22
CA LEU A 397 7.70 -2.05 8.33
C LEU A 397 7.77 -3.23 7.33
N GLY A 398 7.55 -2.96 6.04
CA GLY A 398 7.67 -3.94 4.97
C GLY A 398 6.71 -5.14 5.05
N HIS A 399 5.62 -5.03 5.82
CA HIS A 399 4.70 -6.12 6.16
C HIS A 399 5.34 -7.38 6.79
N SER A 400 6.58 -7.28 7.27
CA SER A 400 7.25 -8.39 7.96
C SER A 400 6.76 -8.49 9.41
N GLU A 401 6.57 -9.70 9.92
CA GLU A 401 6.16 -9.92 11.31
C GLU A 401 7.29 -9.55 12.29
N MET A 402 7.18 -8.40 12.93
CA MET A 402 8.19 -7.90 13.85
C MET A 402 7.69 -7.92 15.27
N ARG A 403 8.56 -8.26 16.22
CA ARG A 403 8.25 -8.23 17.65
C ARG A 403 8.94 -7.04 18.31
N ALA A 404 8.15 -6.13 18.87
CA ALA A 404 8.67 -4.93 19.52
C ALA A 404 7.71 -4.42 20.60
N ARG A 405 8.19 -3.56 21.50
CA ARG A 405 7.32 -2.77 22.39
C ARG A 405 6.91 -1.50 21.63
N TRP A 406 5.85 -1.59 20.83
CA TRP A 406 5.49 -0.57 19.83
C TRP A 406 5.32 0.85 20.37
N THR A 407 4.90 1.01 21.64
CA THR A 407 4.80 2.31 22.32
C THR A 407 6.13 3.07 22.45
N ARG A 408 7.27 2.43 22.19
CA ARG A 408 8.60 3.09 22.14
C ARG A 408 8.99 3.56 20.74
N HIS A 409 8.32 3.05 19.71
CA HIS A 409 8.73 3.16 18.31
C HIS A 409 7.75 4.01 17.50
N LEU A 410 6.47 3.93 17.84
CA LEU A 410 5.33 4.57 17.17
C LEU A 410 4.39 5.15 18.22
N ASP A 411 3.66 6.19 17.84
CA ASP A 411 2.70 6.90 18.69
C ASP A 411 1.26 6.53 18.38
N ALA A 412 1.03 6.06 17.16
CA ALA A 412 -0.19 5.37 16.77
C ALA A 412 0.08 4.33 15.69
N ILE A 413 -0.80 3.34 15.62
CA ILE A 413 -0.90 2.42 14.48
C ILE A 413 -2.30 2.55 13.89
N VAL A 414 -2.36 2.88 12.60
CA VAL A 414 -3.60 2.75 11.83
C VAL A 414 -3.71 1.32 11.35
N TYR A 415 -4.72 0.61 11.86
CA TYR A 415 -5.03 -0.73 11.44
C TYR A 415 -6.01 -0.73 10.27
N LEU A 416 -5.64 -1.43 9.20
CA LEU A 416 -6.45 -1.60 8.00
C LEU A 416 -6.88 -3.07 7.86
N PRO A 417 -8.18 -3.41 7.86
CA PRO A 417 -8.65 -4.78 7.76
C PRO A 417 -8.07 -5.59 6.59
N SER A 418 -7.93 -4.94 5.44
CA SER A 418 -7.41 -5.55 4.21
C SER A 418 -6.59 -4.53 3.44
N MET A 419 -5.36 -4.91 3.07
CA MET A 419 -4.50 -4.15 2.18
C MET A 419 -4.95 -4.33 0.72
N ARG A 420 -4.86 -3.26 -0.05
CA ARG A 420 -5.10 -3.23 -1.49
C ARG A 420 -3.90 -2.58 -2.17
N PRO A 421 -3.41 -3.13 -3.29
CA PRO A 421 -2.21 -2.64 -3.93
C PRO A 421 -2.44 -1.27 -4.60
N SER A 422 -1.40 -0.45 -4.63
CA SER A 422 -1.36 0.74 -5.46
C SER A 422 -1.50 0.33 -6.94
N ARG A 423 -2.20 1.16 -7.71
CA ARG A 423 -2.43 0.91 -9.14
C ARG A 423 -1.72 1.95 -10.01
N PRO A 424 -1.29 1.53 -11.21
CA PRO A 424 -0.86 2.45 -12.24
C PRO A 424 -1.84 3.55 -12.57
N LEU A 425 -1.34 4.77 -12.76
CA LEU A 425 -2.04 5.80 -13.52
C LEU A 425 -2.00 5.51 -15.04
N ASP A 426 -0.90 4.92 -15.54
CA ASP A 426 -0.71 4.60 -16.96
C ASP A 426 -0.99 3.09 -17.22
N GLY A 427 -1.98 2.75 -18.05
CA GLY A 427 -2.10 1.39 -18.62
C GLY A 427 -3.44 0.65 -18.50
N GLU A 428 -4.47 1.25 -17.92
CA GLU A 428 -5.86 0.74 -17.99
C GLU A 428 -6.72 1.83 -18.65
N PRO A 429 -7.72 1.49 -19.49
CA PRO A 429 -8.67 2.50 -19.95
C PRO A 429 -9.20 3.22 -18.71
N MET A 430 -9.15 4.56 -18.72
CA MET A 430 -9.61 5.37 -17.61
C MET A 430 -10.98 4.83 -17.17
N SER A 431 -11.03 4.28 -15.95
CA SER A 431 -12.31 3.92 -15.35
C SER A 431 -13.22 5.13 -15.47
N THR A 432 -14.48 4.92 -15.84
CA THR A 432 -15.43 6.04 -15.91
C THR A 432 -15.76 6.62 -14.54
N GLY A 433 -15.20 6.04 -13.46
CA GLY A 433 -15.65 6.27 -12.09
C GLY A 433 -16.99 5.57 -11.80
N ASP A 434 -17.55 4.85 -12.77
CA ASP A 434 -18.83 4.16 -12.67
C ASP A 434 -18.66 2.67 -13.02
N PRO A 435 -18.75 1.76 -12.03
CA PRO A 435 -18.48 0.34 -12.24
C PRO A 435 -19.51 -0.33 -13.15
N VAL A 436 -20.73 0.20 -13.23
CA VAL A 436 -21.80 -0.35 -14.07
C VAL A 436 -21.54 -0.03 -15.54
N ARG A 437 -21.12 1.21 -15.84
CA ARG A 437 -20.74 1.62 -17.21
C ARG A 437 -19.46 0.92 -17.67
N ASP A 438 -18.51 0.73 -16.78
CA ASP A 438 -17.28 0.00 -17.10
C ASP A 438 -17.59 -1.47 -17.39
N PHE A 439 -18.47 -2.11 -16.61
CA PHE A 439 -18.98 -3.45 -16.89
C PHE A 439 -19.72 -3.52 -18.24
N GLU A 440 -20.64 -2.59 -18.51
CA GLU A 440 -21.40 -2.53 -19.77
C GLU A 440 -20.48 -2.40 -20.99
N ARG A 441 -19.45 -1.55 -20.90
CA ARG A 441 -18.46 -1.36 -21.98
C ARG A 441 -17.68 -2.65 -22.25
N ALA A 442 -17.21 -3.31 -21.18
CA ALA A 442 -16.51 -4.59 -21.30
C ALA A 442 -17.42 -5.68 -21.88
N TRP A 443 -18.68 -5.75 -21.42
CA TRP A 443 -19.69 -6.65 -21.94
C TRP A 443 -19.89 -6.49 -23.45
N LYS A 444 -20.15 -5.25 -23.92
CA LYS A 444 -20.34 -4.96 -25.36
C LYS A 444 -19.11 -5.34 -26.19
N SER A 445 -17.91 -5.06 -25.67
CA SER A 445 -16.66 -5.44 -26.34
C SER A 445 -16.52 -6.96 -26.46
N ASP A 446 -16.82 -7.70 -25.40
CA ASP A 446 -16.67 -9.15 -25.41
C ASP A 446 -17.73 -9.85 -26.24
N VAL A 447 -18.98 -9.38 -26.25
CA VAL A 447 -20.01 -9.86 -27.20
C VAL A 447 -19.53 -9.70 -28.64
N SER A 448 -19.10 -8.50 -29.03
CA SER A 448 -18.61 -8.23 -30.38
C SER A 448 -17.43 -9.12 -30.78
N ARG A 449 -16.51 -9.39 -29.84
CA ARG A 449 -15.35 -10.26 -30.07
C ARG A 449 -15.75 -11.73 -30.21
N ILE A 450 -16.72 -12.21 -29.43
CA ILE A 450 -17.26 -13.58 -29.55
C ILE A 450 -17.93 -13.76 -30.91
N GLU A 451 -18.78 -12.81 -31.30
CA GLU A 451 -19.45 -12.82 -32.61
C GLU A 451 -18.46 -12.79 -33.78
N ALA A 452 -17.30 -12.17 -33.59
CA ALA A 452 -16.17 -12.18 -34.54
C ALA A 452 -15.31 -13.46 -34.50
N GLY A 453 -15.70 -14.48 -33.72
CA GLY A 453 -15.00 -15.77 -33.62
C GLY A 453 -13.74 -15.75 -32.73
N ASN A 454 -13.56 -14.73 -31.88
CA ASN A 454 -12.40 -14.64 -30.99
C ASN A 454 -12.55 -15.58 -29.78
N VAL A 455 -11.85 -16.72 -29.84
CA VAL A 455 -11.82 -17.73 -28.76
C VAL A 455 -11.21 -17.24 -27.42
N TYR A 456 -10.62 -16.04 -27.39
CA TYR A 456 -10.03 -15.42 -26.19
C TYR A 456 -10.89 -14.29 -25.60
N ALA A 457 -12.05 -13.98 -26.18
CA ALA A 457 -12.96 -12.95 -25.64
C ALA A 457 -13.43 -13.26 -24.20
N GLU A 458 -13.48 -14.55 -23.85
CA GLU A 458 -13.90 -15.00 -22.52
C GLU A 458 -12.85 -14.76 -21.42
N LYS A 459 -11.60 -14.41 -21.77
CA LYS A 459 -10.54 -14.14 -20.79
C LYS A 459 -10.63 -12.79 -20.07
N GLY A 460 -11.54 -11.91 -20.49
CA GLY A 460 -11.84 -10.68 -19.76
C GLY A 460 -12.48 -10.97 -18.39
N ALA A 461 -12.30 -10.05 -17.42
CA ALA A 461 -12.91 -10.15 -16.10
C ALA A 461 -13.72 -8.87 -15.79
N PRO A 462 -14.91 -8.67 -16.38
CA PRO A 462 -15.66 -7.42 -16.22
C PRO A 462 -16.04 -7.10 -14.76
N ALA A 463 -16.29 -8.11 -13.94
CA ALA A 463 -16.50 -7.94 -12.50
C ALA A 463 -15.27 -7.37 -11.77
N ALA A 464 -14.08 -7.41 -12.39
CA ALA A 464 -12.91 -6.71 -11.87
C ALA A 464 -13.11 -5.20 -11.87
N ALA A 465 -13.91 -4.61 -12.77
CA ALA A 465 -14.19 -3.18 -12.76
C ALA A 465 -14.96 -2.74 -11.51
N TRP A 466 -15.89 -3.56 -11.03
CA TRP A 466 -16.56 -3.32 -9.74
C TRP A 466 -15.60 -3.40 -8.58
N GLU A 467 -14.84 -4.49 -8.53
CA GLU A 467 -13.81 -4.71 -7.52
C GLU A 467 -12.81 -3.55 -7.49
N ASP A 468 -12.35 -3.12 -8.65
CA ASP A 468 -11.49 -1.97 -8.86
C ASP A 468 -12.14 -0.68 -8.37
N TRP A 469 -13.42 -0.47 -8.67
CA TRP A 469 -14.17 0.69 -8.21
C TRP A 469 -14.36 0.69 -6.70
N VAL A 470 -14.68 -0.45 -6.08
CA VAL A 470 -14.75 -0.58 -4.61
C VAL A 470 -13.37 -0.40 -3.98
N ASP A 471 -12.32 -0.86 -4.63
CA ASP A 471 -10.93 -0.68 -4.24
C ASP A 471 -10.47 0.77 -4.31
N LEU A 472 -10.92 1.48 -5.35
CA LEU A 472 -10.61 2.89 -5.56
C LEU A 472 -11.48 3.79 -4.69
N HIS A 473 -12.79 3.66 -4.71
CA HIS A 473 -13.67 4.67 -4.13
C HIS A 473 -14.05 4.35 -2.68
N VAL A 474 -13.88 3.09 -2.25
CA VAL A 474 -14.34 2.58 -0.95
C VAL A 474 -15.75 3.10 -0.63
N PRO A 475 -16.72 2.81 -1.51
CA PRO A 475 -18.03 3.41 -1.50
C PRO A 475 -18.78 3.15 -0.19
N GLY A 476 -19.55 4.13 0.26
CA GLY A 476 -20.52 3.95 1.33
C GLY A 476 -21.68 3.06 0.92
N ARG A 477 -22.50 2.66 1.90
CA ARG A 477 -23.67 1.79 1.67
C ARG A 477 -24.62 2.32 0.60
N GLU A 478 -24.92 3.61 0.63
CA GLU A 478 -25.81 4.27 -0.35
C GLU A 478 -25.26 4.19 -1.78
N GLN A 479 -23.94 4.41 -1.96
CA GLN A 479 -23.29 4.31 -3.27
C GLN A 479 -23.27 2.86 -3.79
N LEU A 480 -23.10 1.89 -2.89
CA LEU A 480 -23.20 0.47 -3.22
C LEU A 480 -24.62 0.07 -3.62
N ASP A 481 -25.63 0.53 -2.87
CA ASP A 481 -27.04 0.28 -3.16
C ASP A 481 -27.46 0.91 -4.50
N ASP A 482 -27.07 2.17 -4.78
CA ASP A 482 -27.31 2.82 -6.08
C ASP A 482 -26.68 2.04 -7.23
N ALA A 483 -25.39 1.68 -7.10
CA ALA A 483 -24.69 0.96 -8.16
C ALA A 483 -25.26 -0.46 -8.38
N ARG A 484 -25.73 -1.14 -7.32
CA ARG A 484 -26.51 -2.39 -7.43
C ARG A 484 -27.79 -2.15 -8.23
N ASP A 485 -28.59 -1.16 -7.86
CA ASP A 485 -29.91 -0.94 -8.47
C ASP A 485 -29.79 -0.57 -9.96
N ARG A 486 -28.77 0.24 -10.31
CA ARG A 486 -28.42 0.53 -11.71
C ARG A 486 -27.96 -0.72 -12.47
N PHE A 487 -27.15 -1.57 -11.84
CA PHE A 487 -26.74 -2.83 -12.45
C PHE A 487 -27.93 -3.77 -12.70
N GLU A 488 -28.82 -3.94 -11.72
CA GLU A 488 -30.01 -4.78 -11.87
C GLU A 488 -31.00 -4.19 -12.90
N ALA A 489 -31.14 -2.88 -12.99
CA ALA A 489 -31.88 -2.23 -14.07
C ALA A 489 -31.29 -2.56 -15.45
N TRP A 490 -29.97 -2.43 -15.60
CA TRP A 490 -29.26 -2.79 -16.83
C TRP A 490 -29.46 -4.28 -17.21
N THR A 491 -29.38 -5.20 -16.25
CA THR A 491 -29.59 -6.64 -16.53
C THR A 491 -30.99 -6.98 -17.04
N ARG A 492 -32.02 -6.21 -16.64
CA ARG A 492 -33.40 -6.42 -17.14
C ARG A 492 -33.60 -5.96 -18.57
N GLU A 493 -32.80 -5.01 -19.03
CA GLU A 493 -32.92 -4.40 -20.36
C GLU A 493 -32.05 -5.08 -21.43
N GLN A 494 -31.01 -5.80 -21.02
CA GLN A 494 -30.10 -6.47 -21.94
C GLN A 494 -30.45 -7.96 -22.12
N PRO A 495 -30.43 -8.50 -23.35
CA PRO A 495 -30.60 -9.93 -23.56
C PRO A 495 -29.41 -10.70 -22.99
N GLU A 496 -29.70 -11.76 -22.23
CA GLU A 496 -28.65 -12.69 -21.76
C GLU A 496 -27.90 -13.27 -22.96
N HIS A 497 -26.57 -13.19 -22.94
CA HIS A 497 -25.74 -13.84 -23.94
C HIS A 497 -25.35 -15.24 -23.44
N PRO A 498 -25.70 -16.34 -24.14
CA PRO A 498 -25.51 -17.72 -23.64
C PRO A 498 -24.07 -18.08 -23.23
N SER A 499 -23.05 -17.44 -23.83
CA SER A 499 -21.65 -17.68 -23.46
C SER A 499 -21.12 -16.78 -22.33
N LEU A 500 -21.87 -15.77 -21.90
CA LEU A 500 -21.41 -14.75 -20.94
C LEU A 500 -22.32 -14.59 -19.71
N ALA A 501 -23.45 -15.32 -19.62
CA ALA A 501 -24.40 -15.22 -18.50
C ALA A 501 -23.70 -15.35 -17.12
N TRP A 502 -22.74 -16.28 -16.99
CA TRP A 502 -21.93 -16.45 -15.77
C TRP A 502 -21.27 -15.15 -15.25
N ARG A 503 -20.93 -14.20 -16.14
CA ARG A 503 -20.30 -12.93 -15.73
C ARG A 503 -21.26 -11.96 -15.05
N VAL A 504 -22.54 -12.01 -15.40
CA VAL A 504 -23.57 -11.25 -14.69
C VAL A 504 -23.65 -11.75 -13.25
N HIS A 505 -23.65 -13.06 -13.06
CA HIS A 505 -23.64 -13.67 -11.73
C HIS A 505 -22.33 -13.41 -10.95
N GLU A 506 -21.16 -13.37 -11.61
CA GLU A 506 -19.92 -12.93 -10.95
C GLU A 506 -19.98 -11.49 -10.47
N MET A 507 -20.60 -10.59 -11.25
CA MET A 507 -20.81 -9.20 -10.85
C MET A 507 -21.80 -9.11 -9.68
N ARG A 508 -22.93 -9.84 -9.74
CA ARG A 508 -23.88 -9.96 -8.63
C ARG A 508 -23.21 -10.46 -7.35
N ALA A 509 -22.34 -11.47 -7.48
CA ALA A 509 -21.57 -11.99 -6.36
C ALA A 509 -20.67 -10.89 -5.77
N ALA A 510 -19.93 -10.14 -6.59
CA ALA A 510 -19.07 -9.05 -6.12
C ALA A 510 -19.86 -7.90 -5.46
N ILE A 511 -21.07 -7.59 -5.97
CA ILE A 511 -21.96 -6.58 -5.41
C ILE A 511 -22.52 -7.04 -4.05
N ALA A 512 -23.10 -8.24 -3.99
CA ALA A 512 -23.67 -8.81 -2.77
C ALA A 512 -22.61 -8.93 -1.67
N ASP A 513 -21.41 -9.37 -2.05
CA ASP A 513 -20.24 -9.42 -1.19
C ASP A 513 -19.92 -8.02 -0.64
N SER A 514 -19.82 -7.00 -1.51
CA SER A 514 -19.53 -5.62 -1.10
C SER A 514 -20.61 -5.01 -0.18
N LEU A 515 -21.85 -5.46 -0.30
CA LEU A 515 -22.98 -5.09 0.58
C LEU A 515 -23.01 -5.86 1.91
N GLY A 516 -22.16 -6.88 2.06
CA GLY A 516 -22.12 -7.76 3.22
C GLY A 516 -23.16 -8.89 3.19
N ASP A 517 -23.84 -9.12 2.06
CA ASP A 517 -24.79 -10.20 1.85
C ASP A 517 -24.07 -11.50 1.45
N ARG A 518 -23.58 -12.22 2.45
CA ARG A 518 -22.81 -13.47 2.23
C ARG A 518 -23.65 -14.59 1.58
N PRO A 519 -24.89 -14.87 2.03
CA PRO A 519 -25.73 -15.87 1.37
C PRO A 519 -26.00 -15.52 -0.10
N GLY A 520 -26.30 -14.24 -0.39
CA GLY A 520 -26.50 -13.77 -1.77
C GLY A 520 -25.24 -13.90 -2.62
N ALA A 521 -24.07 -13.53 -2.07
CA ALA A 521 -22.80 -13.68 -2.78
C ALA A 521 -22.49 -15.15 -3.13
N LYS A 522 -22.71 -16.06 -2.17
CA LYS A 522 -22.52 -17.50 -2.39
C LYS A 522 -23.48 -18.03 -3.45
N ALA A 523 -24.77 -17.69 -3.36
CA ALA A 523 -25.77 -18.10 -4.35
C ALA A 523 -25.41 -17.60 -5.75
N ALA A 524 -25.00 -16.35 -5.89
CA ALA A 524 -24.55 -15.79 -7.16
C ALA A 524 -23.27 -16.46 -7.70
N PHE A 525 -22.32 -16.87 -6.84
CA PHE A 525 -21.20 -17.70 -7.29
C PHE A 525 -21.65 -19.09 -7.78
N ASP A 526 -22.59 -19.72 -7.07
CA ASP A 526 -23.16 -21.01 -7.47
C ASP A 526 -23.88 -20.90 -8.84
N GLU A 527 -24.63 -19.81 -9.06
CA GLU A 527 -25.24 -19.48 -10.34
C GLU A 527 -24.20 -19.21 -11.44
N ALA A 528 -23.10 -18.52 -11.13
CA ALA A 528 -22.02 -18.29 -12.09
C ALA A 528 -21.38 -19.61 -12.57
N VAL A 529 -21.20 -20.57 -11.66
CA VAL A 529 -20.71 -21.92 -11.99
C VAL A 529 -21.72 -22.69 -12.84
N ALA A 530 -23.01 -22.61 -12.51
CA ALA A 530 -24.08 -23.27 -13.26
C ALA A 530 -24.26 -22.67 -14.67
N ALA A 531 -24.18 -21.34 -14.80
CA ALA A 531 -24.35 -20.60 -16.05
C ALA A 531 -23.11 -20.62 -16.96
N TYR A 532 -21.99 -21.20 -16.52
CA TYR A 532 -20.81 -21.32 -17.36
C TYR A 532 -21.07 -22.34 -18.50
N PRO A 533 -20.83 -21.97 -19.76
CA PRO A 533 -21.23 -22.80 -20.90
C PRO A 533 -20.48 -24.14 -20.93
N ASP A 534 -21.15 -25.18 -21.42
CA ASP A 534 -20.55 -26.49 -21.64
C ASP A 534 -19.61 -26.45 -22.84
N LYS A 535 -18.35 -26.08 -22.60
CA LYS A 535 -17.29 -25.92 -23.60
C LYS A 535 -16.06 -26.72 -23.18
N SER A 536 -15.60 -27.58 -24.07
CA SER A 536 -14.27 -28.19 -24.02
C SER A 536 -13.39 -27.56 -25.09
N PHE A 537 -12.12 -27.30 -24.79
CA PHE A 537 -11.20 -26.70 -25.77
C PHE A 537 -10.12 -27.69 -26.20
N ALA A 538 -9.82 -27.71 -27.50
CA ALA A 538 -8.82 -28.63 -28.08
C ALA A 538 -7.37 -28.38 -27.62
N ASN A 539 -7.05 -27.18 -27.11
CA ASN A 539 -5.72 -26.85 -26.58
C ASN A 539 -5.81 -26.49 -25.08
N PRO A 540 -5.23 -27.29 -24.17
CA PRO A 540 -5.24 -27.02 -22.73
C PRO A 540 -4.59 -25.68 -22.35
N ALA A 541 -3.60 -25.18 -23.10
CA ALA A 541 -2.98 -23.88 -22.87
C ALA A 541 -3.85 -22.69 -23.30
N SER A 542 -4.91 -22.96 -24.08
CA SER A 542 -5.94 -21.98 -24.45
C SER A 542 -7.02 -21.84 -23.38
N MET A 543 -7.08 -22.76 -22.40
CA MET A 543 -8.05 -22.85 -21.30
C MET A 543 -7.55 -22.16 -20.02
N SER A 544 -8.36 -21.72 -19.06
CA SER A 544 -9.70 -22.19 -18.69
C SER A 544 -10.48 -21.06 -17.98
N GLY A 545 -11.51 -20.52 -18.63
CA GLY A 545 -12.44 -19.59 -17.98
C GLY A 545 -13.17 -20.22 -16.79
N PHE A 546 -13.53 -21.52 -16.88
CA PHE A 546 -14.26 -22.22 -15.83
C PHE A 546 -13.46 -22.35 -14.53
N GLN A 547 -12.20 -22.78 -14.62
CA GLN A 547 -11.26 -22.78 -13.50
C GLN A 547 -11.12 -21.38 -12.88
N HIS A 548 -11.20 -20.28 -13.63
CA HIS A 548 -11.19 -18.93 -13.05
C HIS A 548 -12.44 -18.66 -12.21
N VAL A 549 -13.62 -19.07 -12.68
CA VAL A 549 -14.88 -18.98 -11.92
C VAL A 549 -14.79 -19.82 -10.64
N ILE A 550 -14.32 -21.06 -10.74
CA ILE A 550 -14.15 -21.92 -9.56
C ILE A 550 -13.09 -21.36 -8.60
N ASN A 551 -11.96 -20.87 -9.10
CA ASN A 551 -10.94 -20.24 -8.26
C ASN A 551 -11.49 -18.98 -7.57
N ARG A 552 -12.34 -18.19 -8.24
CA ARG A 552 -12.98 -17.00 -7.63
C ARG A 552 -13.91 -17.41 -6.49
N ARG A 553 -14.79 -18.39 -6.72
CA ARG A 553 -15.67 -18.97 -5.69
C ARG A 553 -14.88 -19.59 -4.53
N ALA A 554 -13.88 -20.41 -4.83
CA ALA A 554 -13.06 -21.08 -3.82
C ALA A 554 -12.23 -20.08 -3.01
N ALA A 555 -11.73 -19.01 -3.65
CA ALA A 555 -11.07 -17.92 -2.93
C ALA A 555 -12.05 -17.21 -1.99
N TRP A 556 -13.29 -16.97 -2.41
CA TRP A 556 -14.34 -16.43 -1.53
C TRP A 556 -14.68 -17.39 -0.38
N LEU A 557 -14.79 -18.69 -0.63
CA LEU A 557 -15.04 -19.70 0.41
C LEU A 557 -13.88 -19.84 1.39
N LEU A 558 -12.63 -19.77 0.94
CA LEU A 558 -11.46 -19.79 1.83
C LEU A 558 -11.56 -18.67 2.88
N LEU A 559 -12.02 -17.53 2.40
CA LEU A 559 -12.15 -16.27 3.10
C LEU A 559 -13.35 -16.29 4.09
N HIS A 560 -14.48 -16.91 3.72
CA HIS A 560 -15.73 -16.86 4.49
C HIS A 560 -16.09 -18.15 5.26
N GLU A 561 -15.69 -19.30 4.75
CA GLU A 561 -16.06 -20.64 5.26
C GLU A 561 -14.83 -21.49 5.60
N GLY A 562 -13.62 -21.06 5.20
CA GLY A 562 -12.36 -21.68 5.55
C GLY A 562 -11.78 -22.60 4.47
N LEU A 563 -10.60 -23.17 4.78
CA LEU A 563 -9.82 -23.95 3.81
C LEU A 563 -10.56 -25.19 3.29
N ASP A 564 -11.41 -25.81 4.11
CA ASP A 564 -12.10 -27.05 3.77
C ASP A 564 -13.13 -26.82 2.68
N ALA A 565 -13.96 -25.79 2.83
CA ALA A 565 -14.93 -25.37 1.82
C ALA A 565 -14.24 -24.93 0.51
N ALA A 566 -13.08 -24.26 0.62
CA ALA A 566 -12.30 -23.87 -0.54
C ALA A 566 -11.71 -25.08 -1.30
N ILE A 567 -11.19 -26.07 -0.56
CA ILE A 567 -10.70 -27.32 -1.12
C ILE A 567 -11.84 -28.04 -1.84
N GLU A 568 -12.96 -28.27 -1.15
CA GLU A 568 -14.12 -28.98 -1.69
C GLU A 568 -14.66 -28.30 -2.96
N SER A 569 -14.76 -26.97 -2.94
CA SER A 569 -15.19 -26.17 -4.09
C SER A 569 -14.35 -26.38 -5.35
N ILE A 570 -13.09 -26.80 -5.21
CA ILE A 570 -12.20 -27.06 -6.34
C ILE A 570 -12.19 -28.55 -6.66
N THR A 571 -12.02 -29.40 -5.64
CA THR A 571 -11.79 -30.83 -5.84
C THR A 571 -13.00 -31.53 -6.42
N THR A 572 -14.22 -31.12 -6.03
CA THR A 572 -15.46 -31.71 -6.55
C THR A 572 -15.58 -31.51 -8.07
N PRO A 573 -15.61 -30.27 -8.61
CA PRO A 573 -15.70 -30.08 -10.05
C PRO A 573 -14.43 -30.53 -10.80
N LEU A 574 -13.25 -30.47 -10.21
CA LEU A 574 -12.03 -31.02 -10.84
C LEU A 574 -12.15 -32.54 -11.10
N GLY A 575 -12.74 -33.27 -10.15
CA GLY A 575 -12.93 -34.71 -10.25
C GLY A 575 -14.05 -35.12 -11.20
N SER A 576 -15.16 -34.37 -11.25
CA SER A 576 -16.40 -34.84 -11.88
C SER A 576 -16.96 -33.95 -13.01
N ASP A 577 -16.46 -32.74 -13.20
CA ASP A 577 -16.99 -31.80 -14.20
C ASP A 577 -16.11 -31.78 -15.46
N ALA A 578 -16.70 -32.10 -16.60
CA ALA A 578 -16.02 -32.11 -17.89
C ALA A 578 -15.52 -30.72 -18.31
N ARG A 579 -16.08 -29.63 -17.77
CA ARG A 579 -15.65 -28.25 -18.05
C ARG A 579 -14.32 -27.89 -17.34
N PHE A 580 -13.89 -28.69 -16.36
CA PHE A 580 -12.70 -28.42 -15.54
C PHE A 580 -11.46 -29.21 -16.02
N ASP A 581 -10.88 -28.79 -17.14
CA ASP A 581 -9.82 -29.56 -17.81
C ASP A 581 -8.41 -29.40 -17.20
N TYR A 582 -8.14 -28.30 -16.50
CA TYR A 582 -6.81 -28.00 -15.96
C TYR A 582 -6.86 -27.22 -14.64
N PHE A 583 -6.03 -27.62 -13.67
CA PHE A 583 -5.82 -26.90 -12.42
C PHE A 583 -4.43 -26.23 -12.35
N PHE A 584 -4.44 -24.92 -12.11
CA PHE A 584 -3.26 -24.08 -11.94
C PHE A 584 -3.06 -23.66 -10.47
N ALA A 585 -2.03 -24.23 -9.83
CA ALA A 585 -1.79 -24.12 -8.39
C ALA A 585 -1.06 -22.85 -7.94
N ALA A 586 -0.39 -22.12 -8.83
CA ALA A 586 0.52 -21.02 -8.46
C ALA A 586 -0.13 -19.90 -7.60
N PRO A 587 -1.40 -19.48 -7.83
CA PRO A 587 -2.05 -18.49 -6.99
C PRO A 587 -2.23 -18.95 -5.54
N TRP A 588 -2.49 -20.25 -5.31
CA TRP A 588 -2.73 -20.85 -4.00
C TRP A 588 -1.44 -20.99 -3.18
N LYS A 589 -0.31 -21.29 -3.85
CA LYS A 589 1.03 -21.32 -3.23
C LYS A 589 1.44 -19.99 -2.59
N ARG A 590 0.93 -18.86 -3.10
CA ARG A 590 1.20 -17.51 -2.56
C ARG A 590 0.25 -17.11 -1.44
N LEU A 591 -0.91 -17.76 -1.35
CA LEU A 591 -1.99 -17.39 -0.46
C LEU A 591 -1.94 -18.18 0.86
N LEU A 592 -1.56 -19.45 0.79
CA LEU A 592 -1.57 -20.36 1.93
C LEU A 592 -0.21 -20.38 2.63
N ASP A 593 -0.23 -20.46 3.95
CA ASP A 593 0.97 -20.76 4.72
C ASP A 593 1.47 -22.19 4.40
N PRO A 594 2.74 -22.55 4.73
CA PRO A 594 3.31 -23.84 4.36
C PRO A 594 2.54 -25.06 4.86
N ALA A 595 1.85 -24.99 6.00
CA ALA A 595 1.07 -26.13 6.51
C ALA A 595 -0.23 -26.29 5.74
N SER A 596 -0.97 -25.19 5.55
CA SER A 596 -2.20 -25.16 4.75
C SER A 596 -1.95 -25.57 3.29
N LEU A 597 -0.84 -25.13 2.71
CA LEU A 597 -0.47 -25.47 1.34
C LEU A 597 -0.27 -26.98 1.13
N ARG A 598 0.43 -27.66 2.05
CA ARG A 598 0.62 -29.12 1.95
C ARG A 598 -0.69 -29.89 1.96
N ARG A 599 -1.62 -29.47 2.82
CA ARG A 599 -2.96 -30.07 2.91
C ARG A 599 -3.74 -29.85 1.61
N PHE A 600 -3.71 -28.62 1.10
CA PHE A 600 -4.35 -28.25 -0.16
C PHE A 600 -3.81 -29.06 -1.34
N GLU A 601 -2.49 -29.14 -1.51
CA GLU A 601 -1.85 -29.92 -2.59
C GLU A 601 -2.21 -31.41 -2.52
N GLY A 602 -2.29 -31.98 -1.31
CA GLY A 602 -2.73 -33.36 -1.11
C GLY A 602 -4.16 -33.61 -1.61
N ALA A 603 -5.08 -32.69 -1.33
CA ALA A 603 -6.48 -32.81 -1.77
C ALA A 603 -6.63 -32.67 -3.29
N ILE A 604 -5.88 -31.76 -3.92
CA ILE A 604 -5.86 -31.63 -5.38
C ILE A 604 -5.32 -32.90 -6.06
N LEU A 605 -4.28 -33.52 -5.49
CA LEU A 605 -3.77 -34.79 -6.02
C LEU A 605 -4.83 -35.90 -5.96
N ALA A 606 -5.57 -36.02 -4.87
CA ALA A 606 -6.67 -36.98 -4.75
C ALA A 606 -7.80 -36.70 -5.76
N ALA A 607 -8.14 -35.44 -5.99
CA ALA A 607 -9.14 -35.07 -7.01
C ALA A 607 -8.69 -35.40 -8.44
N LEU A 608 -7.40 -35.25 -8.74
CA LEU A 608 -6.83 -35.68 -10.02
C LEU A 608 -6.84 -37.21 -10.19
N ASP A 609 -6.76 -37.97 -9.10
CA ASP A 609 -6.92 -39.43 -9.12
C ASP A 609 -8.37 -39.79 -9.45
N ALA A 610 -9.36 -39.16 -8.80
CA ALA A 610 -10.78 -39.34 -9.13
C ALA A 610 -11.12 -38.90 -10.57
N ARG A 611 -10.48 -37.83 -11.07
CA ARG A 611 -10.64 -37.39 -12.46
C ARG A 611 -10.15 -38.44 -13.45
N ALA A 612 -9.05 -39.14 -13.15
CA ALA A 612 -8.51 -40.17 -14.04
C ALA A 612 -9.45 -41.37 -14.20
N GLU A 613 -10.27 -41.65 -13.18
CA GLU A 613 -11.33 -42.67 -13.24
C GLU A 613 -12.53 -42.20 -14.06
N THR A 614 -12.91 -40.93 -13.90
CA THR A 614 -14.10 -40.34 -14.55
C THR A 614 -13.85 -39.97 -16.02
N PHE A 615 -12.62 -39.54 -16.36
CA PHE A 615 -12.20 -39.05 -17.67
C PHE A 615 -10.88 -39.72 -18.10
N PRO A 616 -10.91 -40.99 -18.53
CA PRO A 616 -9.68 -41.75 -18.84
C PRO A 616 -8.86 -41.16 -20.01
N ASP A 617 -9.52 -40.44 -20.93
CA ASP A 617 -8.87 -39.79 -22.07
C ASP A 617 -7.98 -38.60 -21.66
N ASP A 618 -8.13 -38.08 -20.44
CA ASP A 618 -7.34 -36.96 -19.90
C ASP A 618 -5.99 -37.39 -19.30
N ALA A 619 -5.62 -38.67 -19.39
CA ALA A 619 -4.46 -39.25 -18.69
C ALA A 619 -3.15 -38.46 -18.89
N ARG A 620 -2.91 -37.93 -20.11
CA ARG A 620 -1.73 -37.09 -20.39
C ARG A 620 -1.78 -35.73 -19.66
N SER A 621 -2.94 -35.07 -19.64
CA SER A 621 -3.15 -33.80 -18.93
C SER A 621 -2.98 -33.98 -17.43
N ILE A 622 -3.60 -35.02 -16.87
CA ILE A 622 -3.54 -35.34 -15.44
C ILE A 622 -2.09 -35.61 -15.00
N ALA A 623 -1.33 -36.37 -15.79
CA ALA A 623 0.09 -36.64 -15.49
C ALA A 623 0.94 -35.36 -15.50
N ALA A 624 0.65 -34.40 -16.40
CA ALA A 624 1.33 -33.12 -16.44
C ALA A 624 1.01 -32.25 -15.20
N GLN A 625 -0.26 -32.20 -14.79
CA GLN A 625 -0.71 -31.47 -13.60
C GLN A 625 -0.09 -32.02 -12.31
N ARG A 626 -0.04 -33.34 -12.14
CA ARG A 626 0.65 -33.99 -11.00
C ARG A 626 2.13 -33.60 -10.94
N ARG A 627 2.81 -33.57 -12.09
CA ARG A 627 4.23 -33.20 -12.17
C ARG A 627 4.45 -31.73 -11.80
N ALA A 628 3.58 -30.83 -12.27
CA ALA A 628 3.64 -29.41 -11.95
C ALA A 628 3.50 -29.19 -10.43
N LEU A 629 2.47 -29.78 -9.80
CA LEU A 629 2.24 -29.73 -8.36
C LEU A 629 3.46 -30.17 -7.54
N ARG A 630 4.03 -31.35 -7.87
CA ARG A 630 5.21 -31.90 -7.16
C ARG A 630 6.50 -31.13 -7.38
N SER A 631 6.66 -30.50 -8.54
CA SER A 631 7.91 -29.79 -8.91
C SER A 631 8.01 -28.38 -8.35
N GLY A 632 6.97 -27.89 -7.67
CA GLY A 632 6.90 -26.51 -7.18
C GLY A 632 6.69 -25.46 -8.29
N ARG A 633 6.75 -25.84 -9.58
CA ARG A 633 6.52 -24.95 -10.71
C ARG A 633 5.06 -24.60 -10.94
#